data_AF-K0DD21-F1
#
_entry.id   AF-K0DD21-F1
#
_cell.length_a   1.000
_cell.length_b   1.000
_cell.length_c   1.000
_cell.angle_alpha   90.00
_cell.angle_beta   90.00
_cell.angle_gamma   90.00
#
_symmetry.space_group_name_H-M   'P 1'
#
loop_
_entity.id
_entity.type
_entity.pdbx_description
1 polymer ?
#
loop_
_entity_poly.entity_id
_entity_poly.type
_entity_poly.pdbx_seq_one_letter_code
_entity_poly.pdbx_strand_id
1 'polypeptide(L)'
;MIGQPSKLFNDSHIRLWNDSFYELKYILAKTEATEYISTHITRPMFFHLYGEHGVQMWRNIWQDQNITIVTGEGSRFDLIPELFDNIKSSKVIYTKAKNAFSDIDNLINKLEVDDGDLILVSLGPTASILANEMAKRGKWILDVGHLAASYKNVFDGGKMPEALDIRKK
;
A
#
# COMPACT_ATOMS: atom_id res chain seq x y z
N MET A 1 10.60 -6.10 4.07
CA MET A 1 10.51 -4.98 5.03
C MET A 1 9.13 -5.03 5.68
N ILE A 2 9.00 -4.65 6.95
CA ILE A 2 7.72 -4.60 7.66
C ILE A 2 7.45 -3.16 8.09
N GLY A 3 6.24 -2.67 7.84
CA GLY A 3 5.84 -1.31 8.16
C GLY A 3 5.16 -1.21 9.53
N GLN A 4 5.44 -0.15 10.28
CA GLN A 4 4.69 0.27 11.44
C GLN A 4 4.36 1.77 11.33
N PRO A 5 3.18 2.23 11.77
CA PRO A 5 2.94 3.67 11.87
C PRO A 5 3.95 4.25 12.85
N SER A 6 4.69 5.27 12.42
CA SER A 6 5.55 6.01 13.33
C SER A 6 4.72 6.74 14.37
N LYS A 7 5.28 6.82 15.58
CA LYS A 7 4.54 7.17 16.80
C LYS A 7 4.10 8.64 16.88
N LEU A 8 4.69 9.54 16.09
CA LEU A 8 4.58 10.99 16.32
C LEU A 8 4.64 11.77 15.00
N PHE A 9 3.48 12.02 14.40
CA PHE A 9 3.43 12.89 13.23
C PHE A 9 2.28 13.90 13.21
N ASN A 10 1.15 13.67 13.89
CA ASN A 10 0.07 14.65 14.05
C ASN A 10 -0.93 14.23 15.14
N ASP A 11 -1.86 15.12 15.48
CA ASP A 11 -2.88 14.92 16.53
C ASP A 11 -3.83 13.73 16.30
N SER A 12 -4.10 13.36 15.05
CA SER A 12 -4.91 12.17 14.75
C SER A 12 -4.16 10.87 15.08
N HIS A 13 -2.85 10.82 14.84
CA HIS A 13 -2.04 9.65 15.20
C HIS A 13 -1.75 9.59 16.68
N ILE A 14 -1.57 10.75 17.34
CA ILE A 14 -1.51 10.81 18.81
C ILE A 14 -2.79 10.22 19.39
N ARG A 15 -3.96 10.56 18.85
CA ARG A 15 -5.25 9.98 19.27
C ARG A 15 -5.35 8.48 18.99
N LEU A 16 -5.06 8.02 17.78
CA LEU A 16 -5.09 6.58 17.46
C LEU A 16 -4.17 5.78 18.40
N TRP A 17 -2.94 6.24 18.59
CA TRP A 17 -2.02 5.60 19.52
C TRP A 17 -2.55 5.71 20.94
N ASN A 18 -2.97 6.87 21.42
CA ASN A 18 -3.48 7.04 22.78
C ASN A 18 -4.68 6.12 23.08
N ASP A 19 -5.61 6.01 22.14
CA ASP A 19 -6.85 5.25 22.29
C ASP A 19 -6.59 3.73 22.19
N SER A 20 -5.62 3.31 21.37
CA SER A 20 -5.30 1.88 21.17
C SER A 20 -4.04 1.40 21.91
N PHE A 21 -3.29 2.29 22.58
CA PHE A 21 -1.99 1.96 23.18
C PHE A 21 -2.13 0.88 24.24
N TYR A 22 -3.16 0.97 25.09
CA TYR A 22 -3.37 0.01 26.16
C TYR A 22 -3.61 -1.42 25.64
N GLU A 23 -4.27 -1.55 24.50
CA GLU A 23 -4.54 -2.84 23.84
C GLU A 23 -3.29 -3.33 23.08
N LEU A 24 -2.60 -2.43 22.40
CA LEU A 24 -1.47 -2.76 21.53
C LEU A 24 -0.14 -2.89 22.26
N LYS A 25 0.03 -2.29 23.45
CA LYS A 25 1.33 -2.23 24.17
C LYS A 25 2.00 -3.58 24.35
N TYR A 26 1.24 -4.65 24.57
CA TYR A 26 1.79 -6.00 24.75
C TYR A 26 2.33 -6.58 23.43
N ILE A 27 1.71 -6.24 22.31
CA ILE A 27 2.16 -6.64 20.97
C ILE A 27 3.40 -5.81 20.58
N LEU A 28 3.38 -4.52 20.88
CA LEU A 28 4.51 -3.62 20.64
C LEU A 28 5.73 -4.02 21.47
N ALA A 29 5.55 -4.33 22.76
CA ALA A 29 6.62 -4.79 23.65
C ALA A 29 7.32 -6.05 23.13
N LYS A 30 6.56 -6.99 22.55
CA LYS A 30 7.12 -8.22 21.93
C LYS A 30 7.97 -7.95 20.70
N THR A 31 7.86 -6.76 20.11
CA THR A 31 8.51 -6.39 18.86
C THR A 31 9.47 -5.20 19.02
N GLU A 32 9.78 -4.79 20.25
CA GLU A 32 10.60 -3.60 20.54
C GLU A 32 12.00 -3.63 19.92
N ALA A 33 12.59 -4.82 19.77
CA ALA A 33 13.89 -5.00 19.12
C ALA A 33 13.82 -5.08 17.58
N THR A 34 12.63 -4.95 16.99
CA THR A 34 12.43 -5.05 15.54
C THR A 34 12.50 -3.67 14.90
N GLU A 35 13.31 -3.53 13.86
CA GLU A 35 13.31 -2.32 13.03
C GLU A 35 12.14 -2.35 12.05
N TYR A 36 11.36 -1.26 12.04
CA TYR A 36 10.22 -1.08 11.15
C TYR A 36 10.42 0.13 10.25
N ILE A 37 9.94 0.02 9.01
CA ILE A 37 9.77 1.19 8.14
C ILE A 37 8.47 1.92 8.52
N SER A 38 8.37 3.21 8.21
CA SER A 38 7.13 3.94 8.45
C SER A 38 6.05 3.51 7.45
N THR A 39 4.85 3.15 7.91
CA THR A 39 3.70 2.94 7.01
C THR A 39 3.23 4.22 6.33
N HIS A 40 3.71 5.39 6.78
CA HIS A 40 3.34 6.68 6.19
C HIS A 40 3.89 6.88 4.78
N ILE A 41 4.80 6.02 4.30
CA ILE A 41 5.36 6.11 2.94
C ILE A 41 4.29 6.05 1.84
N THR A 42 3.10 5.47 2.12
CA THR A 42 1.96 5.40 1.19
C THR A 42 0.83 6.40 1.53
N ARG A 43 1.13 7.41 2.35
CA ARG A 43 0.16 8.37 2.91
C ARG A 43 0.48 9.80 2.47
N PRO A 44 -0.48 10.75 2.52
CA PRO A 44 -0.24 12.12 2.04
C PRO A 44 0.97 12.79 2.71
N MET A 45 1.22 12.45 3.97
CA MET A 45 2.35 12.96 4.74
C MET A 45 3.70 12.71 4.07
N PHE A 46 3.91 11.57 3.41
CA PHE A 46 5.14 11.31 2.68
C PHE A 46 5.36 12.35 1.58
N PHE A 47 4.33 12.65 0.80
CA PHE A 47 4.41 13.67 -0.25
C PHE A 47 4.50 15.10 0.31
N HIS A 48 3.91 15.40 1.46
CA HIS A 48 4.13 16.69 2.13
C HIS A 48 5.58 16.88 2.57
N LEU A 49 6.22 15.81 3.06
CA LEU A 49 7.59 15.86 3.57
C LEU A 49 8.63 15.88 2.44
N TYR A 50 8.40 15.11 1.38
CA TYR A 50 9.41 14.88 0.33
C TYR A 50 9.06 15.52 -1.02
N GLY A 51 7.84 16.04 -1.21
CA GLY A 51 7.42 16.67 -2.46
C GLY A 51 7.72 15.82 -3.69
N GLU A 52 8.17 16.46 -4.77
CA GLU A 52 8.59 15.82 -6.03
C GLU A 52 9.72 14.81 -5.84
N HIS A 53 10.61 15.01 -4.86
CA HIS A 53 11.66 14.03 -4.57
C HIS A 53 11.04 12.71 -4.10
N GLY A 54 9.96 12.76 -3.30
CA GLY A 54 9.21 11.57 -2.89
C GLY A 54 8.57 10.84 -4.08
N VAL A 55 8.07 11.60 -5.06
CA VAL A 55 7.53 11.05 -6.32
C VAL A 55 8.63 10.29 -7.07
N GLN A 56 9.80 10.90 -7.23
CA GLN A 56 10.93 10.27 -7.92
C GLN A 56 11.44 9.02 -7.19
N MET A 57 11.50 9.05 -5.85
CA MET A 57 11.88 7.87 -5.04
C MET A 57 10.96 6.67 -5.32
N TRP A 58 9.65 6.91 -5.42
CA TRP A 58 8.69 5.87 -5.78
C TRP A 58 8.86 5.40 -7.22
N ARG A 59 9.00 6.33 -8.17
CA ARG A 59 9.21 6.02 -9.59
C ARG A 59 10.43 5.12 -9.83
N ASN A 60 11.50 5.33 -9.08
CA ASN A 60 12.72 4.51 -9.19
C ASN A 60 12.49 3.03 -8.83
N ILE A 61 11.46 2.70 -8.04
CA ILE A 61 11.20 1.32 -7.61
C ILE A 61 10.68 0.46 -8.76
N TRP A 62 9.88 1.02 -9.67
CA TRP A 62 9.20 0.30 -10.75
C TRP A 62 9.61 0.76 -12.15
N GLN A 63 10.69 1.54 -12.25
CA GLN A 63 11.21 1.99 -13.54
C GLN A 63 11.50 0.79 -14.45
N ASP A 64 10.95 0.84 -15.68
CA ASP A 64 11.14 -0.14 -16.75
C ASP A 64 10.76 -1.59 -16.38
N GLN A 65 9.91 -1.77 -15.37
CA GLN A 65 9.43 -3.08 -14.90
C GLN A 65 8.04 -3.43 -15.44
N ASN A 66 7.77 -4.73 -15.59
CA ASN A 66 6.43 -5.25 -15.84
C ASN A 66 5.71 -5.41 -14.51
N ILE A 67 4.62 -4.65 -14.33
CA ILE A 67 3.93 -4.54 -13.04
C ILE A 67 2.62 -5.34 -13.03
N THR A 68 2.45 -6.19 -12.02
CA THR A 68 1.17 -6.84 -11.72
C THR A 68 0.47 -6.08 -10.61
N ILE A 69 -0.71 -5.52 -10.90
CA ILE A 69 -1.51 -4.81 -9.91
C ILE A 69 -2.54 -5.75 -9.33
N VAL A 70 -2.68 -5.75 -8.01
CA VAL A 70 -3.70 -6.52 -7.29
C VAL A 70 -4.56 -5.57 -6.48
N THR A 71 -5.83 -5.48 -6.83
CA THR A 71 -6.74 -4.55 -6.15
C THR A 71 -8.20 -5.01 -6.17
N GLY A 72 -9.00 -4.51 -5.23
CA GLY A 72 -10.43 -4.83 -5.18
C GLY A 72 -11.20 -4.26 -6.38
N GLU A 73 -12.27 -4.92 -6.81
CA GLU A 73 -13.22 -4.36 -7.76
C GLU A 73 -13.76 -3.01 -7.25
N GLY A 74 -13.81 -2.00 -8.12
CA GLY A 74 -14.22 -0.65 -7.75
C GLY A 74 -13.21 0.10 -6.85
N SER A 75 -12.01 -0.46 -6.66
CA SER A 75 -10.90 0.21 -5.99
C SER A 75 -10.50 1.51 -6.67
N ARG A 76 -9.85 2.38 -5.88
CA ARG A 76 -9.31 3.68 -6.29
C ARG A 76 -7.83 3.61 -6.63
N PHE A 77 -7.28 2.41 -6.79
CA PHE A 77 -5.92 2.26 -7.26
C PHE A 77 -5.86 2.65 -8.74
N ASP A 78 -5.66 3.94 -8.97
CA ASP A 78 -5.48 4.53 -10.30
C ASP A 78 -3.98 4.54 -10.63
N LEU A 79 -3.61 3.99 -11.80
CA LEU A 79 -2.28 4.18 -12.38
C LEU A 79 -2.16 5.59 -12.95
N ILE A 80 -2.02 6.58 -12.07
CA ILE A 80 -1.81 7.96 -12.49
C ILE A 80 -0.45 8.10 -13.21
N PRO A 81 -0.40 8.79 -14.37
CA PRO A 81 0.85 8.93 -15.12
C PRO A 81 2.01 9.50 -14.29
N GLU A 82 1.73 10.45 -13.40
CA GLU A 82 2.72 11.13 -12.57
C GLU A 82 3.52 10.17 -11.69
N LEU A 83 2.91 9.06 -11.25
CA LEU A 83 3.59 8.01 -10.51
C LEU A 83 4.05 6.83 -11.36
N PHE A 84 3.37 6.52 -12.46
CA PHE A 84 3.47 5.20 -13.10
C PHE A 84 3.74 5.22 -14.61
N ASP A 85 3.92 6.35 -15.27
CA ASP A 85 4.21 6.39 -16.72
C ASP A 85 5.60 5.83 -17.10
N ASN A 86 6.46 5.53 -16.12
CA ASN A 86 7.78 4.93 -16.31
C ASN A 86 7.80 3.40 -16.12
N ILE A 87 6.64 2.76 -15.94
CA ILE A 87 6.55 1.29 -15.96
C ILE A 87 6.65 0.79 -17.39
N LYS A 88 7.26 -0.38 -17.59
CA LYS A 88 7.38 -0.98 -18.93
C LYS A 88 6.04 -1.54 -19.44
N SER A 89 5.31 -2.23 -18.56
CA SER A 89 3.97 -2.72 -18.85
C SER A 89 3.20 -2.94 -17.56
N SER A 90 1.88 -3.07 -17.65
CA SER A 90 1.07 -3.42 -16.49
C SER A 90 -0.08 -4.36 -16.84
N LYS A 91 -0.48 -5.18 -15.87
CA LYS A 91 -1.73 -5.93 -15.89
C LYS A 91 -2.42 -5.83 -14.54
N VAL A 92 -3.75 -5.97 -14.52
CA VAL A 92 -4.56 -5.83 -13.31
C VAL A 92 -5.27 -7.14 -12.99
N ILE A 93 -5.11 -7.59 -11.76
CA ILE A 93 -5.86 -8.68 -11.14
C ILE A 93 -6.86 -8.05 -10.17
N TYR A 94 -8.13 -8.06 -10.56
CA TYR A 94 -9.22 -7.67 -9.68
C TYR A 94 -9.59 -8.82 -8.74
N THR A 95 -9.94 -8.46 -7.51
CA THR A 95 -10.49 -9.35 -6.48
C THR A 95 -11.71 -8.70 -5.82
N LYS A 96 -12.31 -9.33 -4.81
CA LYS A 96 -13.50 -8.83 -4.14
C LYS A 96 -13.28 -7.42 -3.57
N ALA A 97 -14.27 -6.54 -3.76
CA ALA A 97 -14.25 -5.18 -3.22
C ALA A 97 -14.24 -5.14 -1.67
N LYS A 98 -14.83 -6.15 -1.04
CA LYS A 98 -14.90 -6.33 0.42
C LYS A 98 -14.59 -7.78 0.76
N ASN A 99 -14.02 -8.02 1.94
CA ASN A 99 -13.65 -9.35 2.44
C ASN A 99 -12.78 -10.14 1.44
N ALA A 100 -11.83 -9.47 0.79
CA ALA A 100 -10.91 -10.10 -0.17
C ALA A 100 -10.11 -11.25 0.44
N PHE A 101 -9.89 -11.23 1.76
CA PHE A 101 -9.29 -12.33 2.51
C PHE A 101 -10.00 -13.68 2.28
N SER A 102 -11.32 -13.68 2.06
CA SER A 102 -12.08 -14.91 1.78
C SER A 102 -11.68 -15.63 0.48
N ASP A 103 -10.85 -15.00 -0.36
CA ASP A 103 -10.39 -15.51 -1.65
C ASP A 103 -8.86 -15.55 -1.74
N ILE A 104 -8.17 -15.45 -0.59
CA ILE A 104 -6.71 -15.28 -0.54
C ILE A 104 -5.96 -16.48 -1.12
N ASP A 105 -6.44 -17.71 -0.90
CA ASP A 105 -5.77 -18.91 -1.41
C ASP A 105 -5.78 -18.96 -2.94
N ASN A 106 -6.92 -18.61 -3.55
CA ASN A 106 -7.03 -18.50 -5.01
C ASN A 106 -6.11 -17.41 -5.56
N LEU A 107 -6.03 -16.27 -4.86
CA LEU A 107 -5.16 -15.17 -5.24
C LEU A 107 -3.68 -15.55 -5.15
N ILE A 108 -3.27 -16.26 -4.08
CA ILE A 108 -1.90 -16.79 -3.93
C ILE A 108 -1.55 -17.71 -5.10
N ASN A 109 -2.40 -18.69 -5.41
CA ASN A 109 -2.17 -19.63 -6.51
C ASN A 109 -2.01 -18.91 -7.85
N LYS A 110 -2.85 -17.88 -8.10
CA LYS A 110 -2.78 -17.08 -9.32
C LYS A 110 -1.48 -16.27 -9.40
N LEU A 111 -1.04 -15.70 -8.28
CA LEU A 111 0.18 -14.88 -8.23
C LEU A 111 1.47 -15.71 -8.22
N GLU A 112 1.40 -17.00 -7.84
CA GLU A 112 2.56 -17.88 -7.83
C GLU A 112 3.11 -18.12 -9.24
N VAL A 113 2.21 -18.27 -10.22
CA VAL A 113 2.55 -18.41 -11.65
C VAL A 113 2.67 -17.07 -12.38
N ASP A 114 2.53 -15.94 -11.68
CA ASP A 114 2.63 -14.61 -12.27
C ASP A 114 4.06 -14.27 -12.71
N ASP A 115 4.20 -13.66 -13.87
CA ASP A 115 5.47 -13.30 -14.51
C ASP A 115 5.84 -11.82 -14.37
N GLY A 116 5.11 -11.05 -13.56
CA GLY A 116 5.46 -9.66 -13.27
C GLY A 116 6.76 -9.54 -12.49
N ASP A 117 7.58 -8.55 -12.83
CA ASP A 117 8.82 -8.25 -12.11
C ASP A 117 8.53 -7.75 -10.69
N LEU A 118 7.41 -7.05 -10.52
CA LEU A 118 6.95 -6.48 -9.26
C LEU A 118 5.42 -6.52 -9.16
N ILE A 119 4.91 -6.95 -8.01
CA ILE A 119 3.48 -6.96 -7.68
C ILE A 119 3.16 -5.76 -6.79
N LEU A 120 2.25 -4.89 -7.22
CA LEU A 120 1.71 -3.80 -6.42
C LEU A 120 0.33 -4.18 -5.89
N VAL A 121 0.15 -4.20 -4.57
CA VAL A 121 -1.13 -4.56 -3.95
C VAL A 121 -1.75 -3.39 -3.20
N SER A 122 -3.03 -3.13 -3.45
CA SER A 122 -3.87 -2.22 -2.66
C SER A 122 -5.16 -2.93 -2.32
N LEU A 123 -5.17 -3.59 -1.15
CA LEU A 123 -6.22 -4.53 -0.74
C LEU A 123 -6.51 -4.52 0.76
N GLY A 124 -6.26 -3.39 1.42
CA GLY A 124 -6.50 -3.22 2.86
C GLY A 124 -5.77 -4.30 3.69
N PRO A 125 -6.39 -4.85 4.76
CA PRO A 125 -5.74 -5.85 5.62
C PRO A 125 -5.25 -7.12 4.90
N THR A 126 -5.88 -7.48 3.77
CA THR A 126 -5.48 -8.65 2.98
C THR A 126 -4.12 -8.43 2.30
N ALA A 127 -3.76 -7.19 1.97
CA ALA A 127 -2.52 -6.85 1.30
C ALA A 127 -1.28 -7.29 2.10
N SER A 128 -1.26 -7.06 3.42
CA SER A 128 -0.11 -7.42 4.26
C SER A 128 0.07 -8.94 4.39
N ILE A 129 -1.02 -9.70 4.48
CA ILE A 129 -0.97 -11.17 4.53
C ILE A 129 -0.48 -11.71 3.18
N LEU A 130 -1.03 -11.19 2.09
CA LEU A 130 -0.62 -11.56 0.74
C LEU A 130 0.85 -11.25 0.49
N ALA A 131 1.31 -10.07 0.90
CA ALA A 131 2.71 -9.66 0.76
C ALA A 131 3.65 -10.64 1.47
N ASN A 132 3.32 -11.05 2.69
CA ASN A 132 4.09 -12.04 3.43
C ASN A 132 4.12 -13.41 2.74
N GLU A 133 2.97 -13.90 2.29
CA GLU A 133 2.87 -15.21 1.63
C GLU A 133 3.59 -15.26 0.28
N MET A 134 3.49 -14.21 -0.52
CA MET A 134 4.15 -14.13 -1.82
C MET A 134 5.66 -13.89 -1.67
N ALA A 135 6.09 -13.11 -0.66
CA ALA A 135 7.52 -12.93 -0.37
C ALA A 135 8.21 -14.25 0.02
N LYS A 136 7.54 -15.11 0.81
CA LYS A 136 8.05 -16.47 1.11
C LYS A 136 8.22 -17.34 -0.13
N ARG A 137 7.47 -17.05 -1.21
CA ARG A 137 7.53 -17.73 -2.50
C ARG A 137 8.48 -17.04 -3.49
N GLY A 138 9.30 -16.10 -3.03
CA GLY A 138 10.30 -15.41 -3.85
C GLY A 138 9.75 -14.34 -4.78
N LYS A 139 8.47 -13.97 -4.64
CA LYS A 139 7.88 -12.87 -5.43
C LYS A 139 8.21 -11.53 -4.80
N TRP A 140 8.52 -10.54 -5.63
CA TRP A 140 8.64 -9.16 -5.18
C TRP A 140 7.27 -8.49 -5.16
N ILE A 141 6.81 -8.10 -3.97
CA ILE A 141 5.47 -7.57 -3.74
C ILE A 141 5.52 -6.40 -2.78
N LEU A 142 4.77 -5.34 -3.09
CA LEU A 142 4.68 -4.12 -2.28
C LEU A 142 3.22 -3.78 -1.98
N ASP A 143 2.92 -3.62 -0.69
CA ASP A 143 1.67 -3.01 -0.24
C ASP A 143 1.75 -1.50 -0.42
N VAL A 144 1.06 -1.02 -1.45
CA VAL A 144 1.02 0.39 -1.85
C VAL A 144 -0.22 1.11 -1.34
N GLY A 145 -1.14 0.42 -0.66
CA GLY A 145 -2.29 0.99 0.03
C GLY A 145 -2.93 2.19 -0.69
N HIS A 146 -2.82 3.37 -0.07
CA HIS A 146 -3.40 4.62 -0.55
C HIS A 146 -2.44 5.53 -1.33
N LEU A 147 -1.36 5.01 -1.90
CA LEU A 147 -0.30 5.83 -2.51
C LEU A 147 -0.81 6.80 -3.59
N ALA A 148 -1.56 6.31 -4.59
CA ALA A 148 -2.08 7.16 -5.67
C ALA A 148 -3.07 8.23 -5.16
N ALA A 149 -3.96 7.86 -4.25
CA ALA A 149 -4.88 8.81 -3.63
C ALA A 149 -4.14 9.84 -2.77
N SER A 150 -3.03 9.44 -2.16
CA SER A 150 -2.18 10.32 -1.37
C SER A 150 -1.47 11.35 -2.23
N TYR A 151 -0.98 10.96 -3.41
CA TYR A 151 -0.45 11.90 -4.40
C TYR A 151 -1.49 12.95 -4.76
N LYS A 152 -2.68 12.50 -5.21
CA LYS A 152 -3.77 13.42 -5.62
C LYS A 152 -4.17 14.38 -4.50
N ASN A 153 -4.17 13.94 -3.25
CA ASN A 153 -4.47 14.80 -2.12
C ASN A 153 -3.46 15.95 -1.97
N VAL A 154 -2.16 15.67 -2.12
CA VAL A 154 -1.10 16.66 -1.90
C VAL A 154 -0.92 17.58 -3.10
N PHE A 155 -0.84 17.01 -4.30
CA PHE A 155 -0.49 17.76 -5.51
C PHE A 155 -1.70 18.35 -6.24
N ASP A 156 -2.86 17.68 -6.17
CA ASP A 156 -4.06 18.09 -6.92
C ASP A 156 -5.15 18.70 -6.02
N GLY A 157 -4.89 18.85 -4.72
CA GLY A 157 -5.89 19.31 -3.74
C GLY A 157 -7.08 18.35 -3.57
N GLY A 158 -6.90 17.07 -3.91
CA GLY A 158 -7.92 16.04 -3.76
C GLY A 158 -8.31 15.78 -2.30
N LYS A 159 -9.41 15.06 -2.08
CA LYS A 159 -9.81 14.64 -0.71
C LYS A 159 -8.79 13.69 -0.09
N MET A 160 -8.76 13.63 1.25
CA MET A 160 -8.04 12.60 1.98
C MET A 160 -8.47 11.20 1.50
N PRO A 161 -7.55 10.21 1.42
CA PRO A 161 -7.88 8.87 0.92
C PRO A 161 -9.07 8.21 1.62
N GLU A 162 -9.22 8.43 2.93
CA GLU A 162 -10.31 7.90 3.77
C GLU A 162 -11.67 8.53 3.47
N ALA A 163 -11.68 9.76 2.94
CA ALA A 163 -12.90 10.54 2.68
C ALA A 163 -13.41 10.40 1.23
N LEU A 164 -12.73 9.61 0.40
CA LEU A 164 -13.18 9.28 -0.95
C LEU A 164 -14.28 8.21 -0.85
N ASP A 165 -15.22 8.19 -1.82
CA ASP A 165 -16.30 7.19 -1.92
C ASP A 165 -15.89 5.97 -2.75
N ILE A 166 -16.35 4.77 -2.39
CA ILE A 166 -16.07 3.57 -3.19
C ILE A 166 -16.82 3.74 -4.52
N ARG A 167 -16.12 3.57 -5.66
CA ARG A 167 -16.77 3.68 -6.96
C ARG A 167 -17.77 2.52 -7.08
N LYS A 168 -19.06 2.83 -7.08
CA LYS A 168 -20.09 1.88 -7.52
C LYS A 168 -19.94 1.76 -9.04
N LYS A 169 -19.54 0.58 -9.52
CA LYS A 169 -19.77 0.21 -10.92
C LYS A 169 -21.19 -0.32 -11.05
#